data_AF-A0A1M5PYC9-F1
#
_entry.id   AF-A0A1M5PYC9-F1
#
_cell.length_a   1.000
_cell.length_b   1.000
_cell.length_c   1.000
_cell.angle_alpha   90.00
_cell.angle_beta   90.00
_cell.angle_gamma   90.00
#
_symmetry.space_group_name_H-M   'P 1'
#
loop_
_entity.id
_entity.type
_entity.pdbx_description
1 polymer ?
#
loop_
_entity_poly.entity_id
_entity_poly.type
_entity_poly.pdbx_seq_one_letter_code
_entity_poly.pdbx_strand_id
1 'polypeptide(L)'
;MKGVTHFAIGILTAIETSLLIDKPLTPSGFIFASVCSLLPDIDEPHSIISNALIKSSFSKTIYRYTLYIINMITLFILIYINKNLILNFIISFSIIILIENKLKHIILRKCLFSLLSIILCLSLYYIKAPFPFISLSIFFGIAPWLKHRGFTHSILGAMFMYYLLKEIEKLLGLEYIALYGSIGYLSHLFLGDIFTKMGIPIFYPISNKKISLGFIKVGSFIGNIFEAIYIFIYFLIIIYTLKYKI
;
A
#
# COMPACT_ATOMS: atom_id res chain seq x y z
N MET A 1 -7.44 -9.16 11.23
CA MET A 1 -7.78 -10.61 11.16
C MET A 1 -6.54 -11.35 10.65
N LYS A 2 -6.61 -12.64 10.34
CA LYS A 2 -5.51 -13.27 9.59
C LYS A 2 -5.48 -12.75 8.14
N GLY A 3 -4.29 -12.72 7.54
CA GLY A 3 -4.15 -12.35 6.13
C GLY A 3 -5.00 -13.21 5.19
N VAL A 4 -5.13 -14.52 5.44
CA VAL A 4 -5.96 -15.41 4.60
C VAL A 4 -7.42 -14.96 4.63
N THR A 5 -7.88 -14.51 5.79
CA THR A 5 -9.23 -13.98 5.96
C THR A 5 -9.42 -12.67 5.23
N HIS A 6 -8.45 -11.74 5.31
CA HIS A 6 -8.48 -10.50 4.53
C HIS A 6 -8.53 -10.75 3.03
N PHE A 7 -7.72 -11.69 2.54
CA PHE A 7 -7.74 -12.11 1.15
C PHE A 7 -9.10 -12.67 0.73
N ALA A 8 -9.66 -13.59 1.53
CA ALA A 8 -10.98 -14.18 1.26
C ALA A 8 -12.09 -13.11 1.23
N ILE A 9 -12.15 -12.24 2.24
CA ILE A 9 -13.12 -11.14 2.31
C ILE A 9 -12.93 -10.16 1.14
N GLY A 10 -11.69 -9.88 0.74
CA GLY A 10 -11.36 -9.01 -0.39
C GLY A 10 -11.88 -9.56 -1.73
N ILE A 11 -11.74 -10.86 -1.96
CA ILE A 11 -12.30 -11.51 -3.16
C ILE A 11 -13.82 -11.51 -3.13
N LEU A 12 -14.41 -11.91 -1.99
CA LEU A 12 -15.86 -11.96 -1.82
C LEU A 12 -16.49 -10.58 -2.01
N THR A 13 -15.90 -9.52 -1.45
CA THR A 13 -16.35 -8.13 -1.69
C THR A 13 -16.23 -7.70 -3.14
N ALA A 14 -15.17 -8.07 -3.85
CA ALA A 14 -15.03 -7.75 -5.26
C ALA A 14 -16.12 -8.42 -6.11
N ILE A 15 -16.41 -9.70 -5.84
CA ILE A 15 -17.50 -10.45 -6.50
C ILE A 15 -18.84 -9.79 -6.18
N GLU A 16 -19.13 -9.55 -4.90
CA GLU A 16 -20.40 -8.93 -4.50
C GLU A 16 -20.59 -7.55 -5.12
N THR A 17 -19.54 -6.72 -5.15
CA THR A 17 -19.60 -5.40 -5.77
C THR A 17 -19.89 -5.50 -7.27
N SER A 18 -19.19 -6.42 -7.96
CA SER A 18 -19.40 -6.65 -9.39
C SER A 18 -20.86 -6.99 -9.66
N LEU A 19 -21.44 -7.85 -8.81
CA LEU A 19 -22.85 -8.19 -8.86
C LEU A 19 -23.69 -6.95 -8.58
N LEU A 20 -23.52 -6.22 -7.47
CA LEU A 20 -24.42 -5.13 -7.09
C LEU A 20 -24.41 -3.94 -8.06
N ILE A 21 -23.26 -3.58 -8.63
CA ILE A 21 -23.09 -2.37 -9.46
C ILE A 21 -23.20 -2.69 -10.97
N ASP A 22 -23.42 -3.95 -11.35
CA ASP A 22 -23.49 -4.39 -12.76
C ASP A 22 -22.26 -3.99 -13.57
N LYS A 23 -21.08 -4.05 -12.94
CA LYS A 23 -19.79 -3.85 -13.59
C LYS A 23 -19.05 -5.18 -13.69
N PRO A 24 -18.42 -5.50 -14.83
CA PRO A 24 -17.72 -6.76 -14.98
C PRO A 24 -16.50 -6.78 -14.04
N LEU A 25 -16.27 -7.91 -13.36
CA LEU A 25 -15.04 -8.16 -12.64
C LEU A 25 -13.97 -8.63 -13.63
N THR A 26 -13.18 -7.69 -14.13
CA THR A 26 -12.07 -7.98 -15.05
C THR A 26 -11.00 -8.82 -14.36
N PRO A 27 -10.20 -9.64 -15.09
CA PRO A 27 -9.10 -10.39 -14.50
C PRO A 27 -8.09 -9.48 -13.75
N SER A 28 -7.83 -8.29 -14.29
CA SER A 28 -7.01 -7.29 -13.62
C SER A 28 -7.69 -6.77 -12.35
N GLY A 29 -8.99 -6.44 -12.39
CA GLY A 29 -9.76 -6.05 -11.23
C GLY A 29 -9.73 -7.09 -10.10
N PHE A 30 -9.84 -8.37 -10.43
CA PHE A 30 -9.72 -9.48 -9.48
C PHE A 30 -8.33 -9.54 -8.83
N ILE A 31 -7.27 -9.43 -9.62
CA ILE A 31 -5.88 -9.43 -9.12
C ILE A 31 -5.66 -8.24 -8.18
N PHE A 32 -6.09 -7.04 -8.58
CA PHE A 32 -5.90 -5.84 -7.77
C PHE A 32 -6.74 -5.86 -6.50
N ALA A 33 -7.99 -6.35 -6.52
CA ALA A 33 -8.76 -6.57 -5.30
C ALA A 33 -8.03 -7.50 -4.33
N SER A 34 -7.52 -8.62 -4.84
CA SER A 34 -6.79 -9.61 -4.06
C SER A 34 -5.53 -9.03 -3.42
N VAL A 35 -4.69 -8.34 -4.20
CA VAL A 35 -3.46 -7.72 -3.71
C VAL A 35 -3.75 -6.57 -2.74
N CYS A 36 -4.69 -5.68 -3.09
CA CYS A 36 -5.02 -4.52 -2.27
C CYS A 36 -5.72 -4.88 -0.96
N SER A 37 -6.40 -6.03 -0.88
CA SER A 37 -6.96 -6.55 0.38
C SER A 37 -5.90 -6.96 1.40
N LEU A 38 -4.67 -7.22 0.96
CA LEU A 38 -3.54 -7.60 1.82
C LEU A 38 -2.55 -6.44 2.02
N LEU A 39 -2.59 -5.43 1.14
CA LEU A 39 -1.64 -4.33 1.11
C LEU A 39 -1.53 -3.52 2.41
N PRO A 40 -2.60 -3.24 3.18
CA PRO A 40 -2.48 -2.50 4.45
C PRO A 40 -1.47 -3.12 5.42
N ASP A 41 -1.43 -4.45 5.47
CA ASP A 41 -0.59 -5.23 6.37
C ASP A 41 0.87 -5.38 5.89
N ILE A 42 1.27 -4.75 4.77
CA ILE A 42 2.66 -4.79 4.29
C ILE A 42 3.66 -4.27 5.32
N ASP A 43 3.21 -3.36 6.19
CA ASP A 43 4.02 -2.77 7.26
C ASP A 43 4.10 -3.65 8.52
N GLU A 44 3.35 -4.76 8.58
CA GLU A 44 3.31 -5.66 9.72
C GLU A 44 4.33 -6.80 9.54
N PRO A 45 5.26 -7.03 10.49
CA PRO A 45 6.40 -7.94 10.31
C PRO A 45 6.05 -9.42 10.11
N HIS A 46 4.79 -9.81 10.31
CA HIS A 46 4.29 -11.19 10.20
C HIS A 46 3.09 -11.34 9.25
N SER A 47 2.81 -10.36 8.41
CA SER A 47 1.76 -10.49 7.40
C SER A 47 2.11 -11.50 6.32
N ILE A 48 1.13 -11.93 5.52
CA ILE A 48 1.37 -12.87 4.43
C ILE A 48 2.31 -12.26 3.39
N ILE A 49 2.09 -11.00 3.04
CA ILE A 49 2.95 -10.26 2.10
C ILE A 49 4.33 -10.08 2.72
N SER A 50 4.42 -9.66 3.99
CA SER A 50 5.73 -9.49 4.63
C SER A 50 6.47 -10.82 4.75
N ASN A 51 5.84 -11.92 5.12
CA ASN A 51 6.53 -13.20 5.24
C ASN A 51 6.96 -13.75 3.88
N ALA A 52 6.19 -13.48 2.81
CA ALA A 52 6.55 -13.87 1.45
C ALA A 52 7.71 -13.03 0.89
N LEU A 53 7.82 -11.74 1.25
CA LEU A 53 8.78 -10.80 0.65
C LEU A 53 9.91 -10.32 1.59
N ILE A 54 9.73 -10.42 2.91
CA ILE A 54 10.45 -9.65 3.94
C ILE A 54 10.76 -10.52 5.17
N LYS A 55 11.94 -11.14 5.23
CA LYS A 55 12.46 -11.74 6.47
C LYS A 55 12.79 -10.65 7.50
N SER A 56 12.69 -10.96 8.80
CA SER A 56 12.74 -10.01 9.93
C SER A 56 14.02 -9.15 10.07
N SER A 57 15.14 -9.52 9.44
CA SER A 57 16.38 -8.71 9.37
C SER A 57 16.37 -7.63 8.28
N PHE A 58 15.28 -7.51 7.51
CA PHE A 58 15.26 -6.86 6.19
C PHE A 58 14.65 -5.45 6.17
N SER A 59 14.13 -4.89 7.27
CA SER A 59 13.56 -3.51 7.26
C SER A 59 14.61 -2.45 6.94
N LYS A 60 15.82 -2.57 7.51
CA LYS A 60 16.98 -1.73 7.16
C LYS A 60 17.42 -1.94 5.71
N THR A 61 17.28 -3.17 5.21
CA THR A 61 17.67 -3.56 3.86
C THR A 61 16.70 -3.02 2.80
N ILE A 62 15.39 -3.10 3.03
CA ILE A 62 14.36 -2.48 2.17
C ILE A 62 14.56 -0.98 2.13
N TYR A 63 14.74 -0.36 3.29
CA TYR A 63 15.00 1.06 3.39
C TYR A 63 16.24 1.47 2.56
N ARG A 64 17.31 0.68 2.62
CA ARG A 64 18.52 0.90 1.83
C ARG A 64 18.31 0.73 0.34
N TYR A 65 17.64 -0.33 -0.09
CA TYR A 65 17.38 -0.55 -1.52
C TYR A 65 16.39 0.45 -2.10
N THR A 66 15.37 0.85 -1.35
CA THR A 66 14.43 1.90 -1.77
C THR A 66 15.14 3.24 -1.93
N LEU A 67 16.05 3.61 -1.02
CA LEU A 67 16.95 4.75 -1.20
C LEU A 67 17.77 4.65 -2.49
N TYR A 68 18.39 3.49 -2.75
CA TYR A 68 19.20 3.31 -3.95
C TYR A 68 18.38 3.41 -5.23
N ILE A 69 17.15 2.89 -5.24
CA ILE A 69 16.24 2.98 -6.38
C ILE A 69 15.83 4.44 -6.62
N ILE A 70 15.40 5.16 -5.58
CA ILE A 70 15.05 6.59 -5.70
C ILE A 70 16.25 7.36 -6.24
N ASN A 71 17.45 7.09 -5.72
CA ASN A 71 18.67 7.74 -6.18
C ASN A 71 18.93 7.45 -7.66
N MET A 72 18.89 6.19 -8.08
CA MET A 72 19.06 5.81 -9.49
C MET A 72 18.05 6.50 -10.41
N ILE A 73 16.78 6.56 -10.02
CA ILE A 73 15.74 7.22 -10.81
C ILE A 73 16.00 8.72 -10.91
N THR A 74 16.27 9.40 -9.79
CA THR A 74 16.56 10.85 -9.79
C THR A 74 17.65 11.21 -10.78
N LEU A 75 18.64 10.35 -10.85
CA LEU A 75 19.89 10.54 -11.53
C LEU A 75 19.80 10.19 -13.01
N PHE A 76 19.01 9.17 -13.36
CA PHE A 76 18.65 8.91 -14.76
C PHE A 76 17.92 10.12 -15.36
N ILE A 77 16.99 10.73 -14.61
CA ILE A 77 16.28 11.94 -15.02
C ILE A 77 17.24 13.13 -15.18
N LEU A 78 18.20 13.30 -14.26
CA LEU A 78 19.18 14.39 -14.35
C LEU A 78 20.12 14.24 -15.55
N ILE A 79 20.52 13.02 -15.92
CA ILE A 79 21.29 12.74 -17.14
C ILE A 79 20.46 13.10 -18.38
N TYR A 80 19.18 12.76 -18.39
CA TYR A 80 18.26 13.13 -19.47
C TYR A 80 18.17 14.66 -19.63
N ILE A 81 18.17 15.42 -18.53
CA ILE A 81 18.14 16.88 -18.54
C ILE A 81 19.47 17.49 -19.02
N ASN A 82 20.63 16.95 -18.62
CA ASN A 82 21.93 17.52 -18.96
C ASN A 82 23.01 16.45 -19.24
N LYS A 83 23.48 16.43 -20.51
CA LYS A 83 24.35 15.39 -21.06
C LYS A 83 25.79 15.39 -20.50
N ASN A 84 26.27 16.50 -19.94
CA ASN A 84 27.66 16.61 -19.41
C ASN A 84 27.80 16.27 -17.91
N LEU A 85 26.79 15.62 -17.30
CA LEU A 85 26.76 15.35 -15.85
C LEU A 85 27.23 13.95 -15.42
N ILE A 86 27.75 13.11 -16.33
CA ILE A 86 28.09 11.71 -16.03
C ILE A 86 29.11 11.58 -14.88
N LEU A 87 30.09 12.49 -14.78
CA LEU A 87 31.08 12.48 -13.70
C LEU A 87 30.47 12.90 -12.35
N ASN A 88 29.66 13.96 -12.33
CA ASN A 88 28.92 14.39 -11.14
C ASN A 88 27.91 13.33 -10.69
N PHE A 89 27.39 12.56 -11.65
CA PHE A 89 26.56 11.38 -11.42
C PHE A 89 27.33 10.32 -10.62
N ILE A 90 28.48 9.85 -11.11
CA ILE A 90 29.25 8.81 -10.43
C ILE A 90 29.65 9.28 -9.02
N ILE A 91 30.07 10.54 -8.87
CA ILE A 91 30.49 11.10 -7.59
C ILE A 91 29.32 11.18 -6.59
N SER A 92 28.15 11.71 -7.00
CA SER A 92 26.99 11.83 -6.11
C SER A 92 26.43 10.47 -5.67
N PHE A 93 26.36 9.50 -6.57
CA PHE A 93 25.92 8.14 -6.25
C PHE A 93 26.88 7.45 -5.27
N SER A 94 28.19 7.60 -5.50
CA SER A 94 29.25 7.07 -4.62
C SER A 94 29.18 7.67 -3.21
N ILE A 95 28.99 8.98 -3.12
CA ILE A 95 28.91 9.70 -1.84
C ILE A 95 27.70 9.23 -1.03
N ILE A 96 26.53 9.04 -1.67
CA ILE A 96 25.31 8.58 -0.97
C ILE A 96 25.49 7.15 -0.41
N ILE A 97 26.10 6.25 -1.17
CA ILE A 97 26.42 4.89 -0.71
C ILE A 97 27.38 4.92 0.50
N LEU A 98 28.41 5.77 0.44
CA LEU A 98 29.40 5.90 1.51
C LEU A 98 28.81 6.52 2.78
N ILE A 99 27.94 7.53 2.63
CA ILE A 99 27.24 8.16 3.74
C ILE A 99 26.28 7.16 4.38
N GLU A 100 25.37 6.54 3.61
CA GLU A 100 24.32 5.65 4.15
C GLU A 100 24.90 4.49 4.97
N ASN A 101 25.98 3.86 4.48
CA ASN A 101 26.66 2.77 5.19
C ASN A 101 27.24 3.21 6.55
N LYS A 102 27.62 4.48 6.70
CA LYS A 102 28.16 5.03 7.96
C LYS A 102 27.09 5.57 8.90
N LEU A 103 25.87 5.83 8.40
CA LEU A 103 24.80 6.39 9.21
C LEU A 103 24.12 5.34 10.08
N LYS A 104 24.42 5.36 11.37
CA LYS A 104 23.74 4.52 12.37
C LYS A 104 22.47 5.15 12.93
N HIS A 105 22.34 6.48 12.87
CA HIS A 105 21.21 7.21 13.44
C HIS A 105 19.95 7.14 12.56
N ILE A 106 18.85 6.66 13.14
CA ILE A 106 17.57 6.46 12.43
C ILE A 106 16.97 7.78 11.91
N ILE A 107 17.10 8.88 12.65
CA ILE A 107 16.55 10.19 12.26
C ILE A 107 17.26 10.70 11.01
N LEU A 108 18.60 10.66 11.00
CA LEU A 108 19.39 11.15 9.88
C LEU A 108 19.13 10.33 8.61
N ARG A 109 18.90 9.01 8.75
CA ARG A 109 18.40 8.19 7.65
C ARG A 109 17.09 8.78 7.11
N LYS A 110 16.04 8.89 7.94
CA LYS A 110 14.74 9.45 7.51
C LYS A 110 14.87 10.81 6.81
N CYS A 111 15.72 11.71 7.33
CA CYS A 111 16.00 13.00 6.70
C CYS A 111 16.59 12.84 5.29
N LEU A 112 17.60 11.97 5.11
CA LEU A 112 18.17 11.69 3.78
C LEU A 112 17.13 11.13 2.80
N PHE A 113 16.27 10.21 3.24
CA PHE A 113 15.18 9.67 2.41
C PHE A 113 14.25 10.78 1.92
N SER A 114 13.90 11.67 2.84
CA SER A 114 12.98 12.78 2.58
C SER A 114 13.60 13.76 1.59
N LEU A 115 14.87 14.12 1.80
CA LEU A 115 15.62 15.01 0.92
C LEU A 115 15.73 14.45 -0.50
N LEU A 116 16.08 13.17 -0.63
CA LEU A 116 16.21 12.52 -1.92
C LEU A 116 14.87 12.43 -2.66
N SER A 117 13.79 12.18 -1.92
CA SER A 117 12.43 12.17 -2.47
C SER A 117 11.98 13.57 -2.93
N ILE A 118 12.39 14.64 -2.24
CA ILE A 118 12.16 16.02 -2.68
C ILE A 118 12.91 16.32 -3.98
N ILE A 119 14.18 15.89 -4.08
CA ILE A 119 14.96 16.04 -5.31
C ILE A 119 14.28 15.30 -6.47
N LEU A 120 13.75 14.09 -6.23
CA LEU A 120 12.95 13.35 -7.22
C LEU A 120 11.69 14.09 -7.62
N CYS A 121 10.97 14.67 -6.66
CA CYS A 121 9.78 15.46 -6.95
C CYS A 121 10.10 16.65 -7.85
N LEU A 122 11.17 17.39 -7.55
CA LEU A 122 11.60 18.55 -8.35
C LEU A 122 12.06 18.14 -9.75
N SER A 123 12.79 17.03 -9.88
CA SER A 123 13.25 16.55 -11.18
C SER A 123 12.09 16.05 -12.05
N LEU A 124 11.15 15.30 -11.48
CA LEU A 124 9.91 14.87 -12.15
C LEU A 124 9.05 16.06 -12.58
N TYR A 125 8.92 17.07 -11.72
CA TYR A 125 8.21 18.31 -12.06
C TYR A 125 8.89 19.04 -13.22
N TYR A 126 10.22 19.15 -13.22
CA TYR A 126 10.98 19.82 -14.28
C TYR A 126 10.79 19.16 -15.65
N ILE A 127 10.81 17.82 -15.72
CA ILE A 127 10.56 17.09 -16.98
C ILE A 127 9.07 17.00 -17.35
N LYS A 128 8.19 17.68 -16.60
CA LYS A 128 6.73 17.62 -16.78
C LYS A 128 6.18 16.18 -16.76
N ALA A 129 6.72 15.35 -15.87
CA ALA A 129 6.26 13.99 -15.70
C ALA A 129 4.77 13.97 -15.29
N PRO A 130 4.03 12.89 -15.62
CA PRO A 130 2.64 12.75 -15.18
C PRO A 130 2.51 12.90 -13.66
N PHE A 131 1.47 13.64 -13.25
CA PHE A 131 1.16 13.95 -11.86
C PHE A 131 1.19 12.75 -10.88
N PRO A 132 0.70 11.54 -11.22
CA PRO A 132 0.88 10.35 -10.38
C PRO A 132 2.31 10.11 -9.90
N PHE A 133 3.32 10.22 -10.77
CA PHE A 133 4.72 10.00 -10.39
C PHE A 133 5.21 11.07 -9.41
N ILE A 134 4.81 12.33 -9.64
CA ILE A 134 5.11 13.45 -8.74
C ILE A 134 4.48 13.19 -7.37
N SER A 135 3.19 12.84 -7.32
CA SER A 135 2.49 12.57 -6.06
C SER A 135 3.07 11.39 -5.28
N LEU A 136 3.57 10.36 -5.97
CA LEU A 136 4.24 9.22 -5.33
C LEU A 136 5.59 9.63 -4.72
N SER A 137 6.36 10.50 -5.40
CA SER A 137 7.63 11.01 -4.85
C SER A 137 7.41 11.86 -3.58
N ILE A 138 6.33 12.64 -3.52
CA ILE A 138 5.94 13.38 -2.31
C ILE A 138 5.60 12.41 -1.19
N PHE A 139 4.80 11.38 -1.48
CA PHE A 139 4.45 10.36 -0.50
C PHE A 139 5.69 9.66 0.06
N PHE A 140 6.66 9.27 -0.78
CA PHE A 140 7.93 8.71 -0.32
C PHE A 140 8.70 9.66 0.58
N GLY A 141 8.65 10.97 0.34
CA GLY A 141 9.27 11.95 1.24
C GLY A 141 8.67 11.97 2.65
N ILE A 142 7.37 11.69 2.77
CA ILE A 142 6.63 11.75 4.04
C ILE A 142 6.58 10.38 4.73
N ALA A 143 6.53 9.28 3.97
CA ALA A 143 6.32 7.92 4.47
C ALA A 143 7.23 7.51 5.65
N PRO A 144 8.54 7.83 5.69
CA PRO A 144 9.41 7.47 6.81
C PRO A 144 9.00 8.07 8.16
N TRP A 145 8.19 9.14 8.15
CA TRP A 145 7.71 9.87 9.33
C TRP A 145 6.36 9.36 9.82
N LEU A 146 5.66 8.57 9.01
CA LEU A 146 4.37 8.00 9.36
C LEU A 146 4.55 6.86 10.36
N LYS A 147 3.56 6.68 11.23
CA LYS A 147 3.56 5.59 12.20
C LYS A 147 3.24 4.27 11.48
N HIS A 148 3.87 3.18 11.92
CA HIS A 148 3.49 1.83 11.51
C HIS A 148 2.00 1.60 11.78
N ARG A 149 1.27 1.09 10.77
CA ARG A 149 -0.19 0.95 10.77
C ARG A 149 -0.99 2.23 11.01
N GLY A 150 -0.38 3.41 10.81
CA GLY A 150 -1.08 4.69 10.87
C GLY A 150 -1.77 4.98 9.55
N PHE A 151 -0.98 5.38 8.55
CA PHE A 151 -1.47 5.79 7.24
C PHE A 151 -2.17 4.65 6.49
N THR A 152 -1.55 3.46 6.44
CA THR A 152 -2.06 2.29 5.73
C THR A 152 -3.37 1.74 6.30
N HIS A 153 -3.76 2.13 7.51
CA HIS A 153 -5.01 1.69 8.15
C HIS A 153 -5.99 2.85 8.38
N SER A 154 -5.89 3.89 7.53
CA SER A 154 -6.73 5.09 7.60
C SER A 154 -7.57 5.25 6.34
N ILE A 155 -8.67 6.00 6.44
CA ILE A 155 -9.48 6.36 5.26
C ILE A 155 -8.63 7.16 4.27
N LEU A 156 -7.77 8.06 4.77
CA LEU A 156 -6.89 8.86 3.94
C LEU A 156 -5.93 7.97 3.12
N GLY A 157 -5.40 6.91 3.74
CA GLY A 157 -4.61 5.89 3.05
C GLY A 157 -5.41 5.17 1.96
N ALA A 158 -6.66 4.79 2.23
CA ALA A 158 -7.53 4.17 1.23
C ALA A 158 -7.85 5.12 0.07
N MET A 159 -8.11 6.40 0.34
CA MET A 159 -8.33 7.42 -0.70
C MET A 159 -7.07 7.64 -1.56
N PHE A 160 -5.90 7.68 -0.93
CA PHE A 160 -4.63 7.77 -1.64
C PHE A 160 -4.40 6.54 -2.53
N MET A 161 -4.71 5.34 -2.05
CA MET A 161 -4.62 4.12 -2.85
C MET A 161 -5.59 4.13 -4.03
N TYR A 162 -6.84 4.56 -3.85
CA TYR A 162 -7.78 4.73 -4.95
C TYR A 162 -7.23 5.69 -6.02
N TYR A 163 -6.70 6.83 -5.60
CA TYR A 163 -6.10 7.81 -6.50
C TYR A 163 -4.93 7.20 -7.30
N LEU A 164 -3.99 6.50 -6.64
CA LEU A 164 -2.88 5.84 -7.34
C LEU A 164 -3.36 4.80 -8.35
N LEU A 165 -4.31 3.96 -7.95
CA LEU A 165 -4.87 2.94 -8.84
C LEU A 165 -5.63 3.56 -10.00
N LYS A 166 -6.32 4.68 -9.80
CA LYS A 166 -7.05 5.38 -10.87
C LYS A 166 -6.11 5.96 -11.92
N GLU A 167 -4.95 6.44 -11.51
CA GLU A 167 -3.93 6.91 -12.42
C GLU A 167 -3.29 5.76 -13.21
N ILE A 168 -3.04 4.62 -12.56
CA ILE A 168 -2.59 3.39 -13.25
C ILE A 168 -3.64 2.88 -14.24
N GLU A 169 -4.93 2.93 -13.84
CA GLU A 169 -6.08 2.56 -14.67
C GLU A 169 -6.08 3.34 -15.99
N LYS A 170 -5.91 4.66 -15.90
CA LYS A 170 -5.84 5.55 -17.08
C LYS A 170 -4.61 5.28 -17.94
N LEU A 171 -3.45 5.06 -17.31
CA LEU A 171 -2.18 4.91 -18.00
C LEU A 171 -2.07 3.58 -18.77
N LEU A 172 -2.61 2.50 -18.21
CA LEU A 172 -2.58 1.16 -18.80
C LEU A 172 -3.86 0.81 -19.59
N GLY A 173 -4.91 1.64 -19.52
CA GLY A 173 -6.20 1.36 -20.14
C GLY A 173 -6.93 0.14 -19.54
N LEU A 174 -6.62 -0.21 -18.29
CA LEU A 174 -7.16 -1.39 -17.63
C LEU A 174 -8.37 -1.03 -16.79
N GLU A 175 -9.58 -1.24 -17.29
CA GLU A 175 -10.80 -0.80 -16.61
C GLU A 175 -11.03 -1.42 -15.22
N TYR A 176 -11.64 -0.62 -14.33
CA TYR A 176 -12.14 -0.99 -12.99
C TYR A 176 -11.11 -1.44 -11.96
N ILE A 177 -9.81 -1.32 -12.24
CA ILE A 177 -8.76 -1.61 -11.24
C ILE A 177 -8.90 -0.73 -10.01
N ALA A 178 -9.17 0.57 -10.18
CA ALA A 178 -9.29 1.49 -9.06
C ALA A 178 -10.48 1.15 -8.17
N LEU A 179 -11.61 0.79 -8.79
CA LEU A 179 -12.82 0.36 -8.10
C LEU A 179 -12.54 -0.91 -7.28
N TYR A 180 -12.15 -2.01 -7.92
CA TYR A 180 -12.00 -3.29 -7.23
C TYR A 180 -10.80 -3.32 -6.27
N GLY A 181 -9.69 -2.68 -6.63
CA GLY A 181 -8.54 -2.56 -5.73
C GLY A 181 -8.87 -1.75 -4.48
N SER A 182 -9.58 -0.61 -4.61
CA SER A 182 -9.99 0.18 -3.44
C SER A 182 -11.02 -0.55 -2.56
N ILE A 183 -11.93 -1.32 -3.15
CA ILE A 183 -12.88 -2.15 -2.40
C ILE A 183 -12.18 -3.27 -1.65
N GLY A 184 -11.22 -3.95 -2.29
CA GLY A 184 -10.34 -4.90 -1.61
C GLY A 184 -9.65 -4.26 -0.42
N TYR A 185 -9.05 -3.08 -0.60
CA TYR A 185 -8.39 -2.32 0.47
C TYR A 185 -9.34 -1.91 1.61
N LEU A 186 -10.52 -1.40 1.27
CA LEU A 186 -11.54 -0.98 2.25
C LEU A 186 -12.11 -2.18 3.01
N SER A 187 -12.27 -3.33 2.35
CA SER A 187 -12.73 -4.56 2.99
C SER A 187 -11.78 -5.01 4.11
N HIS A 188 -10.46 -4.84 3.90
CA HIS A 188 -9.46 -5.13 4.93
C HIS A 188 -9.73 -4.31 6.21
N LEU A 189 -10.03 -3.02 6.04
CA LEU A 189 -10.23 -2.09 7.15
C LEU A 189 -11.60 -2.29 7.80
N PHE A 190 -12.66 -2.19 7.02
CA PHE A 190 -14.04 -2.07 7.51
C PHE A 190 -14.77 -3.40 7.67
N LEU A 191 -14.37 -4.44 6.93
CA LEU A 191 -14.90 -5.80 7.10
C LEU A 191 -13.92 -6.72 7.82
N GLY A 192 -12.71 -6.22 8.09
CA GLY A 192 -11.67 -6.96 8.80
C GLY A 192 -11.27 -6.29 10.11
N ASP A 193 -10.29 -5.40 10.05
CA ASP A 193 -9.54 -4.94 11.22
C ASP A 193 -10.35 -4.10 12.20
N ILE A 194 -11.43 -3.45 11.76
CA ILE A 194 -12.36 -2.75 12.67
C ILE A 194 -13.03 -3.68 13.69
N PHE A 195 -13.20 -4.97 13.37
CA PHE A 195 -13.80 -5.96 14.28
C PHE A 195 -12.79 -6.63 15.22
N THR A 196 -11.51 -6.28 15.09
CA THR A 196 -10.46 -6.78 15.99
C THR A 196 -10.35 -5.90 17.22
N LYS A 197 -9.84 -6.46 18.34
CA LYS A 197 -9.59 -5.67 19.57
C LYS A 197 -8.65 -4.47 19.36
N MET A 198 -7.77 -4.52 18.36
CA MET A 198 -6.84 -3.42 18.09
C MET A 198 -7.51 -2.26 17.35
N GLY A 199 -8.48 -2.56 16.48
CA GLY A 199 -9.17 -1.59 15.65
C GLY A 199 -8.26 -0.87 14.65
N ILE A 200 -8.81 0.16 14.01
CA ILE A 200 -8.14 0.94 12.97
C ILE A 200 -8.13 2.45 13.30
N PRO A 201 -7.05 3.19 13.00
CA PRO A 201 -6.99 4.64 13.18
C PRO A 201 -7.62 5.37 11.98
N ILE A 202 -8.96 5.32 11.89
CA ILE A 202 -9.77 5.82 10.77
C ILE A 202 -9.37 7.24 10.33
N PHE A 203 -9.17 8.15 11.29
CA PHE A 203 -8.91 9.57 11.07
C PHE A 203 -7.42 9.96 11.11
N TYR A 204 -6.50 9.00 10.98
CA TYR A 204 -5.08 9.33 10.84
C TYR A 204 -4.86 10.13 9.55
N PRO A 205 -4.02 11.19 9.54
CA PRO A 205 -3.11 11.64 10.60
C PRO A 205 -3.70 12.65 11.60
N ILE A 206 -4.95 13.09 11.41
CA ILE A 206 -5.61 14.08 12.27
C ILE A 206 -5.76 13.54 13.71
N SER A 207 -6.08 12.26 13.85
CA SER A 207 -6.13 11.57 15.14
C SER A 207 -5.46 10.20 15.06
N ASN A 208 -4.72 9.86 16.11
CA ASN A 208 -4.13 8.54 16.30
C ASN A 208 -5.07 7.55 17.03
N LYS A 209 -6.29 7.97 17.38
CA LYS A 209 -7.23 7.14 18.13
C LYS A 209 -7.71 5.98 17.24
N LYS A 210 -7.54 4.75 17.73
CA LYS A 210 -8.05 3.54 17.07
C LYS A 210 -9.50 3.31 17.46
N ILE A 211 -10.32 2.95 16.47
CA ILE A 211 -11.73 2.61 16.64
C ILE A 211 -11.88 1.12 16.39
N SER A 212 -12.54 0.43 17.32
CA SER A 212 -12.84 -1.00 17.25
C SER A 212 -14.32 -1.20 17.55
N LEU A 213 -14.97 -2.05 16.76
CA LEU A 213 -16.37 -2.45 16.89
C LEU A 213 -16.53 -3.89 17.38
N GLY A 214 -15.43 -4.63 17.60
CA GLY A 214 -15.48 -6.05 17.90
C GLY A 214 -14.43 -6.52 18.90
N PHE A 215 -14.62 -7.74 19.39
CA PHE A 215 -13.78 -8.33 20.44
C PHE A 215 -12.89 -9.47 19.92
N ILE A 216 -12.71 -9.58 18.59
CA ILE A 216 -11.97 -10.68 17.98
C ILE A 216 -10.48 -10.54 18.33
N LYS A 217 -9.96 -11.56 19.01
CA LYS A 217 -8.52 -11.72 19.26
C LYS A 217 -7.92 -12.55 18.13
N VAL A 218 -7.18 -11.88 17.24
CA VAL A 218 -6.50 -12.51 16.10
C VAL A 218 -5.58 -13.63 16.58
N GLY A 219 -5.62 -14.78 15.90
CA GLY A 219 -4.80 -15.95 16.18
C GLY A 219 -5.30 -16.85 17.32
N SER A 220 -6.32 -16.44 18.07
CA SER A 220 -6.96 -17.32 19.06
C SER A 220 -7.79 -18.42 18.39
N PHE A 221 -7.93 -19.58 19.03
CA PHE A 221 -8.76 -20.69 18.52
C PHE A 221 -10.19 -20.24 18.24
N ILE A 222 -10.82 -19.58 19.21
CA ILE A 222 -12.16 -19.01 19.11
C ILE A 222 -12.24 -17.97 17.98
N GLY A 223 -11.25 -17.07 17.90
CA GLY A 223 -11.17 -16.09 16.82
C GLY A 223 -11.14 -16.75 15.44
N ASN A 224 -10.34 -17.80 15.25
CA ASN A 224 -10.24 -18.51 13.97
C ASN A 224 -11.57 -19.16 13.55
N ILE A 225 -12.31 -19.72 14.51
CA ILE A 225 -13.66 -20.27 14.24
C ILE A 225 -14.60 -19.16 13.80
N PHE A 226 -14.60 -18.02 14.50
CA PHE A 226 -15.41 -16.86 14.09
C PHE A 226 -15.04 -16.34 12.70
N GLU A 227 -13.74 -16.23 12.39
CA GLU A 227 -13.26 -15.81 11.06
C GLU A 227 -13.76 -16.77 9.96
N ALA A 228 -13.73 -18.08 10.19
CA ALA A 228 -14.22 -19.08 9.23
C ALA A 228 -15.75 -19.03 9.04
N ILE A 229 -16.52 -18.93 10.14
CA ILE A 229 -17.98 -18.78 10.10
C ILE A 229 -18.36 -17.49 9.36
N TYR A 230 -17.65 -16.40 9.62
CA TYR A 230 -17.88 -15.12 8.97
C TYR A 230 -17.70 -15.20 7.44
N ILE A 231 -16.59 -15.80 6.98
CA ILE A 231 -16.35 -16.03 5.55
C ILE A 231 -17.45 -16.91 4.94
N PHE A 232 -17.85 -17.98 5.65
CA PHE A 232 -18.88 -18.90 5.17
C PHE A 232 -20.24 -18.21 5.02
N ILE A 233 -20.67 -17.44 6.02
CA ILE A 233 -21.91 -16.65 5.95
C ILE A 233 -21.82 -15.65 4.80
N TYR A 234 -20.69 -14.98 4.65
CA TYR A 234 -20.54 -13.99 3.58
C TYR A 234 -20.61 -14.63 2.18
N PHE A 235 -20.04 -15.81 2.02
CA PHE A 235 -20.18 -16.59 0.79
C PHE A 235 -21.65 -16.99 0.51
N LEU A 236 -22.42 -17.37 1.52
CA LEU A 236 -23.86 -17.65 1.37
C LEU A 236 -24.66 -16.41 0.93
N ILE A 237 -24.30 -15.23 1.44
CA ILE A 237 -24.91 -13.96 1.02
C ILE A 237 -24.66 -13.73 -0.48
N ILE A 238 -23.44 -13.99 -0.96
CA ILE A 238 -23.13 -13.84 -2.39
C ILE A 238 -23.93 -14.81 -3.26
N ILE A 239 -24.07 -16.08 -2.83
CA ILE A 239 -24.93 -17.05 -3.54
C ILE A 239 -26.37 -16.56 -3.59
N TYR A 240 -26.87 -16.02 -2.47
CA TYR A 240 -28.21 -15.46 -2.42
C TYR A 240 -28.34 -14.28 -3.41
N THR A 241 -27.40 -13.34 -3.42
CA THR A 241 -27.38 -12.21 -4.36
C THR A 241 -27.34 -12.66 -5.82
N LEU A 242 -26.54 -13.68 -6.15
CA LEU A 242 -26.49 -14.28 -7.49
C LEU A 242 -27.85 -14.77 -7.96
N LYS A 243 -28.63 -15.41 -7.07
CA LYS A 243 -29.96 -15.94 -7.40
C LYS A 243 -30.95 -14.86 -7.86
N TYR A 244 -30.80 -13.61 -7.40
CA TYR A 244 -31.71 -12.52 -7.79
C TYR A 244 -31.24 -11.74 -9.03
N LYS A 245 -30.06 -12.04 -9.56
CA LYS A 245 -29.51 -11.39 -10.76
C LYS A 245 -29.51 -12.27 -12.01
N ILE A 246 -29.67 -13.58 -11.85
CA ILE A 246 -29.91 -14.54 -12.94
C ILE A 246 -31.42 -14.68 -13.14
#